data_AF-G3INH4-F1
#
_entry.id   AF-G3INH4-F1
#
_cell.length_a   1.000
_cell.length_b   1.000
_cell.length_c   1.000
_cell.angle_alpha   90.00
_cell.angle_beta   90.00
_cell.angle_gamma   90.00
#
_symmetry.space_group_name_H-M   'P 1'
#
loop_
_entity.id
_entity.type
_entity.pdbx_description
1 polymer ?
#
loop_
_entity_poly.entity_id
_entity_poly.type
_entity_poly.pdbx_seq_one_letter_code
_entity_poly.pdbx_strand_id
1 'polypeptide(L)'
;MTKKLEQKFKGEGIPTTAKLKIDEFESNVNEVKDPYPSADFPGDDEEDEPEIPISPRPRPLAELQLKEKAVPIPEASSFFIFSPTNKIRVLCHRIVNATWFTNFILLFILLSSAALAAEDPIRADSMRNQILEYFDYVFTAVFTVEIVLKMTTYGAFLHKGSFCRNYFNILDLLVVAVSLISMGLESSAISVVKILRVLRVLRPLRAINRAKGLKHVVQCVFVAIRTIGNIVLVTTLLQFIFACIGVQLFKGKFYSCNDLSKMTEEECRGYYYIYKDGDPTQIELRPRQWTHNDFHFDNVLSAMMSLFTVSTFEGWPQLLYKAIDSNEEDTGPIYNNRVEMAIFFIIYIILIAFFMMNIFVGFVIVTFQEQGETEYKNCELDKNQRQCVQYALKARPLRCYIPKNPYQYQVWYVVTSSYFEYLMFALIMLNTICLGMQHYNQSDQMNHISDILNVAFTIIFTLEMVLKLIAFKPRGYFGDPWNVFDFLIVIGSIIDVILSEIDVSMGWAEPSLG
;
A
#
# COMPACT_ATOMS: atom_id res chain seq x y z
N MET A 1 -45.12 63.29 1.35
CA MET A 1 -43.64 63.34 1.39
C MET A 1 -43.22 62.11 2.19
N THR A 2 -42.28 61.23 1.80
CA THR A 2 -41.22 61.35 0.77
C THR A 2 -40.83 59.94 0.24
N LYS A 3 -40.35 59.87 -1.02
CA LYS A 3 -39.56 58.83 -1.74
C LYS A 3 -38.83 57.77 -0.88
N LYS A 4 -38.45 56.54 -1.29
CA LYS A 4 -38.47 55.68 -2.52
C LYS A 4 -38.04 54.26 -2.03
N LEU A 5 -38.10 53.11 -2.73
CA LEU A 5 -38.51 52.62 -4.06
C LEU A 5 -38.86 51.11 -3.90
N GLU A 6 -39.51 50.47 -4.88
CA GLU A 6 -39.58 49.00 -5.02
C GLU A 6 -39.03 48.56 -6.39
N GLN A 7 -38.47 47.34 -6.49
CA GLN A 7 -38.91 46.36 -7.49
C GLN A 7 -38.45 44.93 -7.16
N LYS A 8 -39.38 43.97 -7.31
CA LYS A 8 -39.21 42.53 -7.05
C LYS A 8 -38.90 41.75 -8.33
N PHE A 9 -38.17 40.65 -8.21
CA PHE A 9 -38.30 39.51 -9.12
C PHE A 9 -39.33 38.50 -8.59
N LYS A 10 -40.09 37.90 -9.51
CA LYS A 10 -40.90 36.66 -9.39
C LYS A 10 -40.45 35.77 -10.58
N GLY A 11 -40.56 34.44 -10.55
CA GLY A 11 -41.11 33.51 -9.55
C GLY A 11 -40.78 32.06 -9.93
N GLU A 12 -41.19 31.11 -9.11
CA GLU A 12 -40.67 29.73 -9.07
C GLU A 12 -41.39 28.72 -9.99
N GLY A 13 -40.77 27.54 -10.14
CA GLY A 13 -41.40 26.31 -10.63
C GLY A 13 -40.52 25.08 -10.34
N ILE A 14 -40.78 24.36 -9.23
CA ILE A 14 -40.14 23.09 -8.85
C ILE A 14 -41.07 21.92 -9.28
N PRO A 15 -40.56 20.69 -9.55
CA PRO A 15 -40.67 19.65 -8.51
C PRO A 15 -39.53 18.59 -8.48
N THR A 16 -38.92 18.47 -7.29
CA THR A 16 -38.61 17.25 -6.51
C THR A 16 -37.99 15.95 -7.09
N THR A 17 -37.19 15.35 -6.20
CA THR A 17 -36.91 13.91 -5.92
C THR A 17 -35.86 13.15 -6.74
N ALA A 18 -34.80 12.78 -6.01
CA ALA A 18 -33.70 11.92 -6.42
C ALA A 18 -34.02 10.41 -6.37
N LYS A 19 -33.23 9.61 -7.10
CA LYS A 19 -32.76 8.26 -6.70
C LYS A 19 -31.49 7.87 -7.48
N LEU A 20 -30.60 7.12 -6.82
CA LEU A 20 -29.31 6.65 -7.37
C LEU A 20 -29.43 5.39 -8.25
N LYS A 21 -28.41 5.19 -9.11
CA LYS A 21 -27.73 3.95 -9.57
C LYS A 21 -26.53 4.45 -10.42
N ILE A 22 -25.26 4.05 -10.27
CA ILE A 22 -24.59 2.73 -10.16
C ILE A 22 -24.78 1.86 -11.41
N ASP A 23 -23.70 1.86 -12.21
CA ASP A 23 -23.16 0.87 -13.17
C ASP A 23 -24.02 0.29 -14.32
N GLU A 24 -23.28 -0.39 -15.23
CA GLU A 24 -23.63 -1.03 -16.51
C GLU A 24 -23.60 -0.06 -17.71
N PHE A 25 -22.60 -0.08 -18.62
CA PHE A 25 -22.00 -1.21 -19.34
C PHE A 25 -23.03 -1.92 -20.23
N GLU A 26 -23.35 -1.36 -21.40
CA GLU A 26 -23.43 -2.15 -22.64
C GLU A 26 -23.53 -1.33 -23.93
N SER A 27 -23.07 -1.98 -24.99
CA SER A 27 -23.08 -1.61 -26.40
C SER A 27 -24.42 -1.10 -26.95
N ASN A 28 -24.36 -0.06 -27.79
CA ASN A 28 -25.30 0.14 -28.89
C ASN A 28 -24.65 0.97 -30.02
N VAL A 29 -23.72 0.35 -30.75
CA VAL A 29 -23.29 0.84 -32.08
C VAL A 29 -23.94 -0.08 -33.11
N ASN A 30 -25.09 0.32 -33.64
CA ASN A 30 -25.64 -0.31 -34.83
C ASN A 30 -24.74 0.05 -36.01
N GLU A 31 -24.13 -0.96 -36.64
CA GLU A 31 -23.42 -0.79 -37.91
C GLU A 31 -24.39 -0.29 -38.99
N VAL A 32 -24.11 0.87 -39.57
CA VAL A 32 -24.64 1.27 -40.87
C VAL A 32 -23.48 1.26 -41.86
N LYS A 33 -23.57 0.38 -42.86
CA LYS A 33 -22.59 0.26 -43.94
C LYS A 33 -22.60 1.49 -44.85
N ASP A 34 -21.42 1.77 -45.42
CA ASP A 34 -21.15 2.87 -46.35
C ASP A 34 -22.14 2.95 -47.54
N PRO A 35 -22.29 4.14 -48.15
CA PRO A 35 -21.41 4.41 -49.29
C PRO A 35 -20.79 5.82 -49.29
N TYR A 36 -19.56 5.92 -49.81
CA TYR A 36 -18.85 7.16 -50.10
C TYR A 36 -19.71 8.20 -50.84
N PRO A 37 -19.70 9.48 -50.43
CA PRO A 37 -19.89 10.61 -51.35
C PRO A 37 -18.67 10.72 -52.28
N SER A 38 -18.91 11.14 -53.53
CA SER A 38 -17.86 11.36 -54.52
C SER A 38 -16.93 12.51 -54.15
N ALA A 39 -15.67 12.41 -54.59
CA ALA A 39 -14.73 13.51 -54.53
C ALA A 39 -15.06 14.56 -55.59
N ASP A 40 -15.75 15.63 -55.19
CA ASP A 40 -15.91 16.85 -55.97
C ASP A 40 -15.13 17.98 -55.26
N PHE A 41 -14.03 18.41 -55.86
CA PHE A 41 -13.13 19.44 -55.34
C PHE A 41 -13.26 20.70 -56.23
N PRO A 42 -13.80 21.81 -55.71
CA PRO A 42 -13.71 23.11 -56.38
C PRO A 42 -13.07 24.17 -55.46
N GLY A 43 -11.98 24.78 -55.93
CA GLY A 43 -11.40 25.99 -55.35
C GLY A 43 -9.99 25.81 -54.78
N ASP A 44 -9.01 26.38 -55.48
CA ASP A 44 -7.80 26.89 -54.82
C ASP A 44 -8.22 28.12 -53.98
N ASP A 45 -8.04 28.05 -52.67
CA ASP A 45 -7.90 29.22 -51.80
C ASP A 45 -6.67 28.96 -50.91
N GLU A 46 -5.78 29.94 -50.81
CA GLU A 46 -4.52 29.83 -50.06
C GLU A 46 -4.79 29.86 -48.55
N GLU A 47 -4.97 28.69 -47.90
CA GLU A 47 -4.86 28.58 -46.45
C GLU A 47 -3.38 28.61 -46.04
N ASP A 48 -2.92 29.75 -45.52
CA ASP A 48 -1.59 29.91 -44.90
C ASP A 48 -1.34 28.81 -43.85
N GLU A 49 -0.27 28.02 -44.01
CA GLU A 49 0.13 27.03 -43.01
C GLU A 49 0.43 27.74 -41.68
N PRO A 50 -0.22 27.36 -40.55
CA PRO A 50 0.02 28.02 -39.28
C PRO A 50 1.45 27.76 -38.79
N GLU A 51 2.24 28.83 -38.63
CA GLU A 51 3.64 28.75 -38.21
C GLU A 51 3.78 27.92 -36.92
N ILE A 52 4.51 26.81 -37.00
CA ILE A 52 4.77 25.94 -35.85
C ILE A 52 5.73 26.69 -34.90
N PRO A 53 5.31 27.05 -33.67
CA PRO A 53 6.21 27.73 -32.74
C PRO A 53 7.38 26.82 -32.39
N ILE A 54 8.61 27.34 -32.52
CA ILE A 54 9.87 26.61 -32.29
C ILE A 54 10.14 26.43 -30.78
N SER A 55 9.08 26.37 -29.96
CA SER A 55 9.20 26.11 -28.53
C SER A 55 9.60 24.63 -28.31
N PRO A 56 10.56 24.34 -27.41
CA PRO A 56 11.02 22.98 -27.20
C PRO A 56 9.89 22.14 -26.60
N ARG A 57 9.35 21.23 -27.43
CA ARG A 57 8.27 20.26 -27.15
C ARG A 57 8.13 19.95 -25.64
N PRO A 58 7.02 20.33 -24.97
CA PRO A 58 6.85 20.14 -23.54
C PRO A 58 6.80 18.65 -23.20
N ARG A 59 7.89 18.14 -22.62
CA ARG A 59 7.96 16.78 -22.06
C ARG A 59 7.59 16.86 -20.59
N PRO A 60 6.95 15.82 -20.01
CA PRO A 60 6.85 15.69 -18.57
C PRO A 60 8.25 15.82 -17.93
N LEU A 61 8.34 16.46 -16.75
CA LEU A 61 9.61 16.57 -16.02
C LEU A 61 10.22 15.19 -15.70
N ALA A 62 9.40 14.14 -15.65
CA ALA A 62 9.82 12.74 -15.58
C ALA A 62 10.51 12.18 -16.85
N GLU A 63 10.14 12.65 -18.06
CA GLU A 63 10.80 12.30 -19.33
C GLU A 63 12.02 13.21 -19.61
N LEU A 64 12.14 14.34 -18.90
CA LEU A 64 13.34 15.15 -18.84
C LEU A 64 14.42 14.36 -18.09
N GLN A 65 15.07 13.45 -18.82
CA GLN A 65 15.95 12.46 -18.23
C GLN A 65 16.88 13.08 -17.20
N LEU A 66 16.92 12.43 -16.04
CA LEU A 66 18.03 12.48 -15.09
C LEU A 66 19.31 11.90 -15.73
N LYS A 67 19.70 12.43 -16.90
CA LYS A 67 21.04 12.36 -17.45
C LYS A 67 21.92 12.96 -16.36
N GLU A 68 22.58 12.04 -15.68
CA GLU A 68 23.29 12.26 -14.46
C GLU A 68 24.43 13.24 -14.71
N LYS A 69 24.15 14.54 -14.52
CA LYS A 69 25.20 15.55 -14.38
C LYS A 69 25.97 15.16 -13.12
N ALA A 70 27.01 14.37 -13.31
CA ALA A 70 27.90 13.92 -12.25
C ALA A 70 28.33 15.16 -11.46
N VAL A 71 28.18 15.10 -10.13
CA VAL A 71 28.45 16.25 -9.28
C VAL A 71 29.91 16.66 -9.50
N PRO A 72 30.19 17.91 -9.90
CA PRO A 72 31.55 18.34 -10.20
C PRO A 72 32.44 18.18 -8.97
N ILE A 73 33.71 17.86 -9.20
CA ILE A 73 34.70 17.73 -8.12
C ILE A 73 34.79 19.08 -7.40
N PRO A 74 34.57 19.16 -6.07
CA PRO A 74 34.69 20.43 -5.35
C PRO A 74 36.09 21.03 -5.50
N GLU A 75 36.17 22.33 -5.83
CA GLU A 75 37.42 23.05 -6.12
C GLU A 75 38.39 23.11 -4.94
N ALA A 76 37.90 22.91 -3.71
CA ALA A 76 38.73 22.87 -2.51
C ALA A 76 39.41 21.50 -2.33
N SER A 77 40.55 21.47 -1.63
CA SER A 77 41.30 20.25 -1.33
C SER A 77 40.60 19.39 -0.26
N SER A 78 40.31 18.12 -0.56
CA SER A 78 39.78 17.21 0.45
C SER A 78 40.85 16.83 1.46
N PHE A 79 40.50 16.91 2.76
CA PHE A 79 41.41 16.74 3.90
C PHE A 79 42.67 17.63 3.88
N PHE A 80 42.65 18.76 3.15
CA PHE A 80 43.83 19.60 2.87
C PHE A 80 44.99 18.91 2.12
N ILE A 81 44.88 17.62 1.79
CA ILE A 81 45.93 16.80 1.17
C ILE A 81 45.65 16.55 -0.33
N PHE A 82 44.37 16.37 -0.70
CA PHE A 82 43.98 15.98 -2.05
C PHE A 82 43.45 17.17 -2.87
N SER A 83 44.36 17.87 -3.55
CA SER A 83 44.03 18.86 -4.59
C SER A 83 43.07 18.29 -5.67
N PRO A 84 42.18 19.10 -6.27
CA PRO A 84 41.26 18.63 -7.33
C PRO A 84 41.94 17.93 -8.51
N THR A 85 43.20 18.27 -8.81
CA THR A 85 44.00 17.69 -9.90
C THR A 85 44.70 16.37 -9.54
N ASN A 86 44.60 15.89 -8.29
CA ASN A 86 45.28 14.67 -7.87
C ASN A 86 44.67 13.43 -8.56
N LYS A 87 45.51 12.65 -9.24
CA LYS A 87 45.14 11.42 -9.97
C LYS A 87 44.32 10.44 -9.11
N ILE A 88 44.63 10.33 -7.81
CA ILE A 88 43.90 9.47 -6.87
C ILE A 88 42.47 9.97 -6.68
N ARG A 89 42.28 11.27 -6.48
CA ARG A 89 40.95 11.89 -6.29
C ARG A 89 40.09 11.79 -7.55
N VAL A 90 40.69 11.97 -8.72
CA VAL A 90 40.03 11.80 -10.03
C VAL A 90 39.63 10.33 -10.26
N LEU A 91 40.50 9.37 -9.89
CA LEU A 91 40.18 7.93 -9.96
C LEU A 91 39.02 7.57 -9.02
N CYS A 92 39.06 8.01 -7.76
CA CYS A 92 37.96 7.79 -6.82
C CYS A 92 36.64 8.43 -7.31
N HIS A 93 36.68 9.62 -7.94
CA HIS A 93 35.48 10.25 -8.51
C HIS A 93 34.91 9.47 -9.69
N ARG A 94 35.78 8.93 -10.56
CA ARG A 94 35.38 8.01 -11.65
C ARG A 94 34.77 6.71 -11.12
N ILE A 95 35.28 6.15 -10.01
CA ILE A 95 34.72 4.93 -9.39
C ILE A 95 33.37 5.23 -8.74
N VAL A 96 33.27 6.27 -7.90
CA VAL A 96 32.06 6.59 -7.14
C VAL A 96 30.87 6.95 -8.03
N ASN A 97 31.12 7.58 -9.19
CA ASN A 97 30.09 7.92 -10.18
C ASN A 97 29.85 6.82 -11.22
N ALA A 98 30.49 5.65 -11.12
CA ALA A 98 30.23 4.56 -12.04
C ALA A 98 28.90 3.86 -11.72
N THR A 99 28.15 3.52 -12.76
CA THR A 99 26.87 2.79 -12.64
C THR A 99 27.06 1.42 -12.00
N TRP A 100 28.14 0.70 -12.34
CA TRP A 100 28.48 -0.60 -11.74
C TRP A 100 28.72 -0.48 -10.22
N PHE A 101 29.38 0.58 -9.77
CA PHE A 101 29.64 0.83 -8.34
C PHE A 101 28.34 1.15 -7.59
N THR A 102 27.43 1.91 -8.21
CA THR A 102 26.11 2.20 -7.62
C THR A 102 25.26 0.93 -7.49
N ASN A 103 25.21 0.09 -8.52
CA ASN A 103 24.48 -1.18 -8.47
C ASN A 103 25.12 -2.18 -7.49
N PHE A 104 26.45 -2.23 -7.42
CA PHE A 104 27.19 -3.06 -6.47
C PHE A 104 26.86 -2.69 -5.01
N ILE A 105 26.94 -1.40 -4.65
CA ILE A 105 26.59 -0.95 -3.31
C ILE A 105 25.11 -1.20 -2.99
N LEU A 106 24.21 -1.03 -3.98
CA LEU A 106 22.78 -1.31 -3.79
C LEU A 106 22.52 -2.80 -3.49
N LEU A 107 23.19 -3.72 -4.22
CA LEU A 107 23.12 -5.15 -3.94
C LEU A 107 23.60 -5.48 -2.52
N PHE A 108 24.69 -4.87 -2.07
CA PHE A 108 25.20 -5.06 -0.71
C PHE A 108 24.25 -4.49 0.37
N ILE A 109 23.54 -3.39 0.09
CA ILE A 109 22.47 -2.90 0.98
C ILE A 109 21.35 -3.94 1.08
N LEU A 110 20.89 -4.50 -0.04
CA LEU A 110 19.84 -5.54 -0.05
C LEU A 110 20.27 -6.80 0.72
N LEU A 111 21.49 -7.31 0.46
CA LEU A 111 22.04 -8.48 1.17
C LEU A 111 22.19 -8.21 2.68
N SER A 112 22.66 -7.02 3.08
CA SER A 112 22.75 -6.64 4.49
C SER A 112 21.39 -6.49 5.19
N SER A 113 20.34 -6.18 4.42
CA SER A 113 18.96 -6.09 4.91
C SER A 113 18.34 -7.48 5.08
N ALA A 114 18.59 -8.39 4.12
CA ALA A 114 18.20 -9.80 4.21
C ALA A 114 18.90 -10.52 5.37
N ALA A 115 20.18 -10.23 5.62
CA ALA A 115 20.92 -10.77 6.76
C ALA A 115 20.32 -10.34 8.11
N LEU A 116 19.92 -9.06 8.25
CA LEU A 116 19.23 -8.57 9.45
C LEU A 116 17.86 -9.25 9.65
N ALA A 117 17.12 -9.48 8.56
CA ALA A 117 15.84 -10.19 8.61
C ALA A 117 15.98 -11.69 8.93
N ALA A 118 17.17 -12.27 8.76
CA ALA A 118 17.47 -13.68 9.03
C ALA A 118 18.02 -13.93 10.45
N GLU A 119 18.25 -12.90 11.27
CA GLU A 119 18.78 -13.04 12.63
C GLU A 119 17.83 -13.86 13.52
N ASP A 120 18.35 -14.69 14.43
CA ASP A 120 17.56 -15.36 15.48
C ASP A 120 17.49 -14.45 16.71
N PRO A 121 16.33 -13.85 17.04
CA PRO A 121 16.21 -12.93 18.19
C PRO A 121 16.21 -13.66 19.54
N ILE A 122 16.01 -14.98 19.56
CA ILE A 122 15.92 -15.78 20.79
C ILE A 122 17.26 -16.44 21.09
N ARG A 123 17.95 -16.97 20.07
CA ARG A 123 19.17 -17.79 20.24
C ARG A 123 20.41 -17.05 19.73
N ALA A 124 20.94 -16.15 20.55
CA ALA A 124 22.13 -15.35 20.24
C ALA A 124 23.30 -16.21 19.71
N ASP A 125 23.63 -17.32 20.38
CA ASP A 125 24.79 -18.18 20.06
C ASP A 125 24.55 -19.18 18.92
N SER A 126 23.40 -19.11 18.23
CA SER A 126 23.05 -20.01 17.12
C SER A 126 24.10 -19.97 16.01
N MET A 127 24.41 -21.12 15.40
CA MET A 127 25.29 -21.21 14.23
C MET A 127 24.86 -20.25 13.10
N ARG A 128 23.54 -20.02 12.95
CA ARG A 128 22.99 -19.04 12.02
C ARG A 128 23.48 -17.63 12.33
N ASN A 129 23.40 -17.21 13.60
CA ASN A 129 23.82 -15.87 14.04
C ASN A 129 25.33 -15.69 13.94
N GLN A 130 26.13 -16.72 14.28
CA GLN A 130 27.58 -16.71 14.08
C GLN A 130 27.94 -16.47 12.59
N ILE A 131 27.26 -17.16 11.66
CA ILE A 131 27.46 -16.97 10.21
C ILE A 131 27.01 -15.56 9.77
N LEU A 132 25.89 -15.06 10.27
CA LEU A 132 25.38 -13.71 9.97
C LEU A 132 26.31 -12.61 10.50
N GLU A 133 27.00 -12.82 11.62
CA GLU A 133 28.00 -11.90 12.17
C GLU A 133 29.23 -11.79 11.27
N TYR A 134 29.73 -12.91 10.71
CA TYR A 134 30.79 -12.86 9.68
C TYR A 134 30.35 -12.06 8.44
N PHE A 135 29.10 -12.23 7.98
CA PHE A 135 28.57 -11.41 6.89
C PHE A 135 28.47 -9.93 7.28
N ASP A 136 28.13 -9.62 8.53
CA ASP A 136 28.06 -8.25 9.03
C ASP A 136 29.42 -7.52 8.99
N TYR A 137 30.51 -8.23 9.30
CA TYR A 137 31.87 -7.70 9.14
C TYR A 137 32.20 -7.39 7.68
N VAL A 138 31.83 -8.29 6.75
CA VAL A 138 32.03 -8.08 5.30
C VAL A 138 31.23 -6.87 4.80
N PHE A 139 29.94 -6.76 5.18
CA PHE A 139 29.11 -5.61 4.79
C PHE A 139 29.66 -4.30 5.37
N THR A 140 30.03 -4.29 6.65
CA THR A 140 30.60 -3.10 7.32
C THR A 140 31.92 -2.67 6.69
N ALA A 141 32.78 -3.61 6.29
CA ALA A 141 34.01 -3.31 5.55
C ALA A 141 33.73 -2.67 4.19
N VAL A 142 32.82 -3.26 3.38
CA VAL A 142 32.44 -2.71 2.06
C VAL A 142 31.86 -1.29 2.18
N PHE A 143 30.99 -1.06 3.15
CA PHE A 143 30.43 0.27 3.39
C PHE A 143 31.46 1.26 3.95
N THR A 144 32.43 0.81 4.74
CA THR A 144 33.54 1.68 5.20
C THR A 144 34.37 2.14 4.01
N VAL A 145 34.71 1.24 3.06
CA VAL A 145 35.40 1.59 1.82
C VAL A 145 34.59 2.58 0.97
N GLU A 146 33.27 2.39 0.87
CA GLU A 146 32.37 3.34 0.19
C GLU A 146 32.43 4.75 0.79
N ILE A 147 32.38 4.87 2.12
CA ILE A 147 32.46 6.16 2.82
C ILE A 147 33.83 6.80 2.63
N VAL A 148 34.93 6.04 2.72
CA VAL A 148 36.28 6.56 2.48
C VAL A 148 36.42 7.10 1.05
N LEU A 149 35.95 6.36 0.04
CA LEU A 149 35.96 6.82 -1.37
C LEU A 149 35.10 8.08 -1.61
N LYS A 150 33.97 8.21 -0.89
CA LYS A 150 33.14 9.44 -0.93
C LYS A 150 33.81 10.61 -0.20
N MET A 151 34.49 10.38 0.93
CA MET A 151 35.17 11.42 1.68
C MET A 151 36.43 11.93 0.99
N THR A 152 37.21 11.07 0.31
CA THR A 152 38.37 11.52 -0.47
C THR A 152 37.97 12.34 -1.70
N THR A 153 36.79 12.09 -2.27
CA THR A 153 36.29 12.83 -3.46
C THR A 153 35.66 14.17 -3.12
N TYR A 154 34.75 14.21 -2.14
CA TYR A 154 33.96 15.40 -1.80
C TYR A 154 34.48 16.18 -0.57
N GLY A 155 35.36 15.58 0.24
CA GLY A 155 35.83 16.14 1.52
C GLY A 155 34.81 15.95 2.66
N ALA A 156 35.29 16.01 3.91
CA ALA A 156 34.49 15.67 5.08
C ALA A 156 33.48 16.76 5.49
N PHE A 157 33.95 17.91 6.03
CA PHE A 157 33.09 18.89 6.72
C PHE A 157 33.21 20.35 6.23
N LEU A 158 34.38 20.79 5.76
CA LEU A 158 34.72 22.22 5.75
C LEU A 158 34.20 23.02 4.55
N HIS A 159 33.92 22.39 3.40
CA HIS A 159 33.65 23.10 2.15
C HIS A 159 32.17 23.02 1.72
N LYS A 160 31.72 24.01 0.94
CA LYS A 160 30.41 23.97 0.28
C LYS A 160 30.42 22.79 -0.71
N GLY A 161 29.60 21.78 -0.46
CA GLY A 161 29.60 20.50 -1.20
C GLY A 161 30.30 19.33 -0.50
N SER A 162 30.83 19.49 0.71
CA SER A 162 31.41 18.38 1.49
C SER A 162 30.38 17.31 1.88
N PHE A 163 30.86 16.07 1.99
CA PHE A 163 30.05 14.86 2.17
C PHE A 163 29.04 14.98 3.32
N CYS A 164 29.49 15.40 4.50
CA CYS A 164 28.68 15.45 5.72
C CYS A 164 27.69 16.64 5.80
N ARG A 165 27.58 17.49 4.76
CA ARG A 165 26.62 18.61 4.75
C ARG A 165 25.23 18.20 4.23
N ASN A 166 25.10 17.02 3.62
CA ASN A 166 23.84 16.44 3.17
C ASN A 166 23.31 15.46 4.23
N TYR A 167 22.09 15.67 4.73
CA TYR A 167 21.45 14.82 5.75
C TYR A 167 21.47 13.32 5.41
N PHE A 168 21.26 12.95 4.14
CA PHE A 168 21.30 11.54 3.73
C PHE A 168 22.72 10.92 3.79
N ASN A 169 23.75 11.74 3.62
CA ASN A 169 25.15 11.31 3.77
C ASN A 169 25.57 11.22 5.26
N ILE A 170 24.93 12.01 6.14
CA ILE A 170 25.10 11.87 7.60
C ILE A 170 24.50 10.53 8.06
N LEU A 171 23.35 10.12 7.52
CA LEU A 171 22.77 8.79 7.79
C LEU A 171 23.71 7.67 7.33
N ASP A 172 24.23 7.75 6.11
CA ASP A 172 25.26 6.83 5.57
C ASP A 172 26.47 6.70 6.54
N LEU A 173 26.97 7.82 7.08
CA LEU A 173 28.09 7.85 8.03
C LEU A 173 27.71 7.25 9.40
N LEU A 174 26.54 7.61 9.93
CA LEU A 174 26.04 7.15 11.23
C LEU A 174 25.91 5.62 11.26
N VAL A 175 25.35 5.02 10.19
CA VAL A 175 25.17 3.56 10.11
C VAL A 175 26.51 2.81 10.13
N VAL A 176 27.52 3.33 9.42
CA VAL A 176 28.86 2.73 9.41
C VAL A 176 29.56 2.93 10.76
N ALA A 177 29.46 4.13 11.36
CA ALA A 177 30.02 4.41 12.68
C ALA A 177 29.42 3.52 13.77
N VAL A 178 28.09 3.36 13.81
CA VAL A 178 27.39 2.45 14.75
C VAL A 178 27.86 1.01 14.58
N SER A 179 28.02 0.54 13.34
CA SER A 179 28.50 -0.83 13.08
C SER A 179 29.93 -1.03 13.60
N LEU A 180 30.86 -0.12 13.30
CA LEU A 180 32.25 -0.18 13.78
C LEU A 180 32.36 -0.06 15.30
N ILE A 181 31.60 0.84 15.94
CA ILE A 181 31.56 0.98 17.41
C ILE A 181 31.01 -0.29 18.05
N SER A 182 29.97 -0.90 17.45
CA SER A 182 29.40 -2.16 17.93
C SER A 182 30.35 -3.36 17.78
N MET A 183 31.35 -3.31 16.90
CA MET A 183 32.41 -4.32 16.78
C MET A 183 33.54 -4.08 17.78
N GLY A 184 33.82 -2.82 18.15
CA GLY A 184 34.91 -2.48 19.08
C GLY A 184 34.57 -2.56 20.57
N LEU A 185 33.28 -2.66 20.94
CA LEU A 185 32.79 -2.65 22.33
C LEU A 185 32.30 -4.03 22.79
N GLU A 186 33.19 -5.03 22.82
CA GLU A 186 32.80 -6.40 23.21
C GLU A 186 32.73 -6.64 24.73
N SER A 187 33.36 -5.81 25.58
CA SER A 187 33.78 -6.25 26.92
C SER A 187 33.19 -5.55 28.16
N SER A 188 32.43 -4.44 28.06
CA SER A 188 32.04 -3.68 29.28
C SER A 188 30.68 -2.95 29.31
N ALA A 189 29.89 -2.93 28.23
CA ALA A 189 28.66 -2.10 28.17
C ALA A 189 27.44 -2.80 27.54
N ILE A 190 26.99 -3.92 28.12
CA ILE A 190 25.94 -4.81 27.59
C ILE A 190 24.64 -4.08 27.19
N SER A 191 24.18 -3.09 27.97
CA SER A 191 22.97 -2.32 27.67
C SER A 191 23.12 -1.40 26.45
N VAL A 192 24.29 -0.75 26.31
CA VAL A 192 24.60 0.15 25.19
C VAL A 192 24.76 -0.65 23.90
N VAL A 193 25.42 -1.81 23.96
CA VAL A 193 25.59 -2.70 22.79
C VAL A 193 24.24 -3.16 22.23
N LYS A 194 23.24 -3.45 23.09
CA LYS A 194 21.87 -3.78 22.62
C LYS A 194 21.24 -2.64 21.80
N ILE A 195 21.35 -1.40 22.26
CA ILE A 195 20.81 -0.23 21.53
C ILE A 195 21.56 -0.01 20.20
N LEU A 196 22.88 -0.16 20.20
CA LEU A 196 23.70 -0.06 18.98
C LEU A 196 23.35 -1.17 17.95
N ARG A 197 23.01 -2.38 18.41
CA ARG A 197 22.49 -3.44 17.53
C ARG A 197 21.14 -3.07 16.91
N VAL A 198 20.20 -2.50 17.68
CA VAL A 198 18.91 -2.01 17.13
C VAL A 198 19.11 -0.94 16.05
N LEU A 199 20.05 0.00 16.24
CA LEU A 199 20.36 1.04 15.24
C LEU A 199 20.88 0.50 13.89
N ARG A 200 21.27 -0.77 13.80
CA ARG A 200 21.58 -1.43 12.51
C ARG A 200 20.37 -1.51 11.58
N VAL A 201 19.14 -1.40 12.11
CA VAL A 201 17.89 -1.31 11.32
C VAL A 201 17.82 -0.08 10.41
N LEU A 202 18.72 0.91 10.59
CA LEU A 202 18.81 2.09 9.72
C LEU A 202 19.53 1.79 8.37
N ARG A 203 20.14 0.61 8.19
CA ARG A 203 20.84 0.21 6.96
C ARG A 203 19.98 0.28 5.68
N PRO A 204 18.72 -0.17 5.64
CA PRO A 204 17.89 -0.09 4.43
C PRO A 204 17.57 1.36 4.03
N LEU A 205 17.51 2.31 5.00
CA LEU A 205 17.26 3.73 4.71
C LEU A 205 18.35 4.36 3.84
N ARG A 206 19.55 3.76 3.78
CA ARG A 206 20.64 4.17 2.88
C ARG A 206 20.26 3.98 1.40
N ALA A 207 19.34 3.07 1.08
CA ALA A 207 18.78 2.93 -0.27
C ALA A 207 18.04 4.19 -0.71
N ILE A 208 17.42 4.95 0.20
CA ILE A 208 16.81 6.27 -0.08
C ILE A 208 17.87 7.22 -0.63
N ASN A 209 19.11 7.18 -0.14
CA ASN A 209 20.18 8.03 -0.68
C ASN A 209 20.55 7.69 -2.14
N ARG A 210 20.24 6.47 -2.60
CA ARG A 210 20.58 5.97 -3.94
C ARG A 210 19.41 6.04 -4.94
N ALA A 211 18.19 5.73 -4.51
CA ALA A 211 17.00 5.76 -5.35
C ALA A 211 16.42 7.18 -5.45
N LYS A 212 16.66 7.87 -6.58
CA LYS A 212 16.19 9.25 -6.83
C LYS A 212 14.66 9.41 -6.72
N GLY A 213 13.89 8.41 -7.17
CA GLY A 213 12.44 8.39 -7.00
C GLY A 213 12.02 8.36 -5.53
N LEU A 214 12.68 7.53 -4.72
CA LEU A 214 12.38 7.41 -3.28
C LEU A 214 12.76 8.69 -2.51
N LYS A 215 13.84 9.40 -2.91
CA LYS A 215 14.13 10.75 -2.40
C LYS A 215 12.99 11.72 -2.64
N HIS A 216 12.46 11.74 -3.86
CA HIS A 216 11.37 12.63 -4.24
C HIS A 216 10.12 12.36 -3.41
N VAL A 217 9.73 11.08 -3.28
CA VAL A 217 8.60 10.66 -2.44
C VAL A 217 8.77 11.10 -0.99
N VAL A 218 9.93 10.83 -0.36
CA VAL A 218 10.21 11.26 1.02
C VAL A 218 10.20 12.79 1.16
N GLN A 219 10.70 13.53 0.17
CA GLN A 219 10.65 14.99 0.17
C GLN A 219 9.21 15.51 0.08
N CYS A 220 8.35 14.93 -0.77
CA CYS A 220 6.92 15.25 -0.83
C CYS A 220 6.23 15.03 0.53
N VAL A 221 6.55 13.92 1.22
CA VAL A 221 6.02 13.64 2.58
C VAL A 221 6.44 14.73 3.57
N PHE A 222 7.71 15.17 3.58
CA PHE A 222 8.14 16.26 4.46
C PHE A 222 7.45 17.60 4.14
N VAL A 223 7.14 17.89 2.87
CA VAL A 223 6.35 19.07 2.50
C VAL A 223 4.92 18.95 3.03
N ALA A 224 4.27 17.79 2.87
CA ALA A 224 2.91 17.55 3.35
C ALA A 224 2.78 17.59 4.88
N ILE A 225 3.76 17.07 5.63
CA ILE A 225 3.75 17.16 7.11
C ILE A 225 3.73 18.62 7.58
N ARG A 226 4.45 19.51 6.88
CA ARG A 226 4.48 20.94 7.22
C ARG A 226 3.15 21.65 6.98
N THR A 227 2.38 21.24 5.97
CA THR A 227 1.07 21.83 5.68
C THR A 227 -0.01 21.30 6.64
N ILE A 228 0.06 20.01 7.02
CA ILE A 228 -0.90 19.34 7.92
C ILE A 228 -0.78 19.80 9.39
N GLY A 229 0.40 20.29 9.81
CA GLY A 229 0.72 20.52 11.23
C GLY A 229 -0.31 21.32 12.05
N ASN A 230 -1.00 22.28 11.45
CA ASN A 230 -2.07 23.04 12.12
C ASN A 230 -3.28 22.17 12.50
N ILE A 231 -3.69 21.24 11.62
CA ILE A 231 -4.82 20.33 11.86
C ILE A 231 -4.46 19.36 12.98
N VAL A 232 -3.25 18.78 12.94
CA VAL A 232 -2.75 17.88 14.00
C VAL A 232 -2.73 18.59 15.35
N LEU A 233 -2.27 19.85 15.41
CA LEU A 233 -2.26 20.63 16.66
C LEU A 233 -3.67 20.81 17.24
N VAL A 234 -4.67 21.12 16.40
CA VAL A 234 -6.07 21.25 16.83
C VAL A 234 -6.63 19.90 17.32
N THR A 235 -6.34 18.80 16.62
CA THR A 235 -6.76 17.45 17.04
C THR A 235 -6.13 17.05 18.37
N THR A 236 -4.83 17.28 18.58
CA THR A 236 -4.15 16.98 19.85
C THR A 236 -4.68 17.85 20.99
N LEU A 237 -5.00 19.13 20.74
CA LEU A 237 -5.63 20.01 21.74
C LEU A 237 -7.03 19.51 22.12
N LEU A 238 -7.84 19.09 21.15
CA LEU A 238 -9.18 18.55 21.43
C LEU A 238 -9.10 17.20 22.17
N GLN A 239 -8.16 16.33 21.80
CA GLN A 239 -7.87 15.08 22.53
C GLN A 239 -7.44 15.36 23.98
N PHE A 240 -6.63 16.39 24.22
CA PHE A 240 -6.24 16.80 25.57
C PHE A 240 -7.43 17.32 26.41
N ILE A 241 -8.35 18.08 25.81
CA ILE A 241 -9.59 18.52 26.48
C ILE A 241 -10.44 17.30 26.88
N PHE A 242 -10.69 16.38 25.94
CA PHE A 242 -11.44 15.15 26.23
C PHE A 242 -10.73 14.24 27.24
N ALA A 243 -9.40 14.17 27.22
CA ALA A 243 -8.62 13.44 28.22
C ALA A 243 -8.81 14.03 29.62
N CYS A 244 -8.74 15.36 29.76
CA CYS A 244 -9.02 16.03 31.04
C CYS A 244 -10.46 15.76 31.53
N ILE A 245 -11.46 15.77 30.65
CA ILE A 245 -12.85 15.42 31.00
C ILE A 245 -12.94 13.95 31.44
N GLY A 246 -12.33 13.03 30.69
CA GLY A 246 -12.28 11.60 31.02
C GLY A 246 -11.64 11.32 32.38
N VAL A 247 -10.56 12.03 32.73
CA VAL A 247 -9.94 11.93 34.07
C VAL A 247 -10.92 12.35 35.17
N GLN A 248 -11.65 13.45 35.00
CA GLN A 248 -12.62 13.89 36.02
C GLN A 248 -13.81 12.92 36.15
N LEU A 249 -14.20 12.22 35.09
CA LEU A 249 -15.28 11.24 35.10
C LEU A 249 -14.87 9.87 35.65
N PHE A 250 -13.67 9.39 35.29
CA PHE A 250 -13.28 7.97 35.39
C PHE A 250 -12.02 7.67 36.22
N LYS A 251 -11.34 8.67 36.81
CA LYS A 251 -10.23 8.43 37.76
C LYS A 251 -10.62 7.42 38.84
N GLY A 252 -9.75 6.47 39.15
CA GLY A 252 -9.94 5.50 40.23
C GLY A 252 -11.07 4.48 40.02
N LYS A 253 -11.75 4.45 38.87
CA LYS A 253 -12.96 3.62 38.66
C LYS A 253 -12.76 2.42 37.74
N PHE A 254 -11.58 2.24 37.14
CA PHE A 254 -11.29 1.17 36.18
C PHE A 254 -10.51 0.01 36.84
N TYR A 255 -10.84 -0.25 38.11
CA TYR A 255 -10.37 -1.39 38.88
C TYR A 255 -11.48 -2.46 38.98
N SER A 256 -11.09 -3.72 39.04
CA SER A 256 -12.01 -4.84 39.13
C SER A 256 -11.38 -6.03 39.83
N CYS A 257 -12.14 -6.74 40.64
CA CYS A 257 -11.71 -8.06 41.10
C CYS A 257 -11.96 -9.09 39.98
N ASN A 258 -11.09 -10.09 39.86
CA ASN A 258 -11.33 -11.24 38.99
C ASN A 258 -12.52 -12.13 39.46
N ASP A 259 -12.95 -11.96 40.70
CA ASP A 259 -14.22 -12.44 41.26
C ASP A 259 -15.19 -11.25 41.39
N LEU A 260 -16.15 -11.14 40.46
CA LEU A 260 -17.13 -10.05 40.41
C LEU A 260 -18.05 -9.95 41.63
N SER A 261 -18.02 -10.91 42.57
CA SER A 261 -18.72 -10.79 43.85
C SER A 261 -18.04 -9.84 44.84
N LYS A 262 -16.80 -9.41 44.57
CA LYS A 262 -15.99 -8.55 45.46
C LYS A 262 -15.79 -7.17 44.88
N MET A 263 -16.16 -6.15 45.67
CA MET A 263 -16.24 -4.76 45.21
C MET A 263 -15.09 -3.88 45.70
N THR A 264 -14.22 -4.36 46.59
CA THR A 264 -13.09 -3.60 47.14
C THR A 264 -11.80 -4.43 47.12
N GLU A 265 -10.64 -3.76 47.12
CA GLU A 265 -9.33 -4.43 47.14
C GLU A 265 -9.14 -5.31 48.39
N GLU A 266 -9.63 -4.88 49.56
CA GLU A 266 -9.52 -5.66 50.80
C GLU A 266 -10.31 -6.97 50.75
N GLU A 267 -11.49 -6.95 50.12
CA GLU A 267 -12.32 -8.14 49.90
C GLU A 267 -11.78 -9.07 48.80
N CYS A 268 -11.05 -8.53 47.82
CA CYS A 268 -10.50 -9.26 46.67
C CYS A 268 -9.26 -10.09 47.03
N ARG A 269 -9.34 -10.85 48.13
CA ARG A 269 -8.25 -11.67 48.69
C ARG A 269 -8.68 -13.14 48.85
N GLY A 270 -7.69 -14.02 48.97
CA GLY A 270 -7.89 -15.47 49.07
C GLY A 270 -8.09 -16.14 47.71
N TYR A 271 -8.97 -17.13 47.64
CA TYR A 271 -9.25 -17.91 46.44
C TYR A 271 -10.75 -17.92 46.12
N TYR A 272 -11.09 -18.17 44.86
CA TYR A 272 -12.46 -18.33 44.37
C TYR A 272 -12.54 -19.48 43.37
N TYR A 273 -13.78 -19.92 43.10
CA TYR A 273 -14.10 -21.02 42.20
C TYR A 273 -14.48 -20.48 40.82
N ILE A 274 -13.86 -21.03 39.77
CA ILE A 274 -14.28 -20.85 38.39
C ILE A 274 -14.94 -22.15 37.93
N TYR A 275 -16.12 -22.04 37.32
CA TYR A 275 -16.86 -23.15 36.73
C TYR A 275 -16.54 -23.23 35.24
N LYS A 276 -16.00 -24.36 34.77
CA LYS A 276 -15.77 -24.57 33.32
C LYS A 276 -17.11 -24.69 32.61
N ASP A 277 -17.26 -23.94 31.51
CA ASP A 277 -18.43 -23.97 30.63
C ASP A 277 -19.79 -23.75 31.34
N GLY A 278 -19.77 -23.16 32.54
CA GLY A 278 -20.94 -23.00 33.40
C GLY A 278 -21.39 -24.27 34.15
N ASP A 279 -20.67 -25.38 34.03
CA ASP A 279 -20.95 -26.64 34.73
C ASP A 279 -20.59 -26.53 36.22
N PRO A 280 -21.56 -26.62 37.15
CA PRO A 280 -21.29 -26.54 38.59
C PRO A 280 -20.43 -27.69 39.14
N THR A 281 -20.25 -28.77 38.37
CA THR A 281 -19.41 -29.91 38.77
C THR A 281 -17.94 -29.74 38.40
N GLN A 282 -17.61 -28.90 37.41
CA GLN A 282 -16.25 -28.72 36.89
C GLN A 282 -15.60 -27.46 37.45
N ILE A 283 -15.05 -27.59 38.66
CA ILE A 283 -14.53 -26.47 39.44
C ILE A 283 -12.99 -26.36 39.33
N GLU A 284 -12.48 -25.17 38.98
CA GLU A 284 -11.08 -24.79 39.18
C GLU A 284 -10.95 -23.75 40.29
N LEU A 285 -9.94 -23.91 41.16
CA LEU A 285 -9.60 -22.91 42.18
C LEU A 285 -8.58 -21.91 41.62
N ARG A 286 -8.88 -20.61 41.68
CA ARG A 286 -7.95 -19.52 41.30
C ARG A 286 -7.77 -18.52 42.44
N PRO A 287 -6.58 -17.88 42.57
CA PRO A 287 -6.40 -16.80 43.54
C PRO A 287 -7.22 -15.57 43.12
N ARG A 288 -7.79 -14.85 44.08
CA ARG A 288 -8.36 -13.52 43.83
C ARG A 288 -7.24 -12.51 43.59
N GLN A 289 -7.46 -11.61 42.65
CA GLN A 289 -6.54 -10.54 42.30
C GLN A 289 -7.32 -9.29 41.94
N TRP A 290 -6.98 -8.17 42.58
CA TRP A 290 -7.47 -6.85 42.20
C TRP A 290 -6.70 -6.40 40.96
N THR A 291 -7.41 -6.28 39.84
CA THR A 291 -6.82 -5.95 38.54
C THR A 291 -7.20 -4.53 38.14
N HIS A 292 -6.24 -3.86 37.52
CA HIS A 292 -6.42 -2.54 36.95
C HIS A 292 -6.46 -2.67 35.42
N ASN A 293 -7.32 -1.90 34.74
CA ASN A 293 -7.43 -1.98 33.28
C ASN A 293 -6.22 -1.36 32.57
N ASP A 294 -5.75 -1.98 31.49
CA ASP A 294 -4.60 -1.48 30.71
C ASP A 294 -4.84 -0.07 30.13
N PHE A 295 -6.09 0.20 29.73
CA PHE A 295 -6.54 1.52 29.25
C PHE A 295 -7.42 2.19 30.31
N HIS A 296 -6.91 3.23 30.94
CA HIS A 296 -7.50 3.86 32.11
C HIS A 296 -7.37 5.40 32.06
N PHE A 297 -8.04 6.06 33.01
CA PHE A 297 -8.22 7.52 33.03
C PHE A 297 -7.68 8.19 34.32
N ASP A 298 -6.74 7.58 35.05
CA ASP A 298 -6.25 8.17 36.31
C ASP A 298 -5.37 9.41 36.11
N ASN A 299 -4.72 9.52 34.95
CA ASN A 299 -3.91 10.66 34.58
C ASN A 299 -4.13 11.01 33.10
N VAL A 300 -3.81 12.26 32.73
CA VAL A 300 -4.12 12.79 31.39
C VAL A 300 -3.38 12.04 30.27
N LEU A 301 -2.18 11.51 30.52
CA LEU A 301 -1.42 10.76 29.50
C LEU A 301 -2.05 9.39 29.22
N SER A 302 -2.41 8.64 30.26
CA SER A 302 -3.18 7.39 30.14
C SER A 302 -4.55 7.63 29.50
N ALA A 303 -5.22 8.71 29.86
CA ALA A 303 -6.48 9.11 29.25
C ALA A 303 -6.33 9.46 27.75
N MET A 304 -5.27 10.17 27.35
CA MET A 304 -4.97 10.43 25.94
C MET A 304 -4.68 9.14 25.16
N MET A 305 -3.97 8.18 25.76
CA MET A 305 -3.73 6.86 25.15
C MET A 305 -5.02 6.03 25.00
N SER A 306 -5.87 6.04 26.03
CA SER A 306 -7.18 5.37 26.01
C SER A 306 -8.15 5.99 25.01
N LEU A 307 -8.09 7.32 24.82
CA LEU A 307 -8.83 8.01 23.78
C LEU A 307 -8.23 7.78 22.38
N PHE A 308 -6.92 7.56 22.27
CA PHE A 308 -6.29 7.22 21.00
C PHE A 308 -6.80 5.88 20.45
N THR A 309 -6.91 4.83 21.27
CA THR A 309 -7.49 3.54 20.82
C THR A 309 -8.97 3.65 20.45
N VAL A 310 -9.75 4.46 21.18
CA VAL A 310 -11.13 4.81 20.79
C VAL A 310 -11.16 5.52 19.44
N SER A 311 -10.21 6.42 19.16
CA SER A 311 -10.14 7.14 17.88
C SER A 311 -9.77 6.27 16.68
N THR A 312 -9.10 5.14 16.91
CA THR A 312 -8.82 4.12 15.89
C THR A 312 -9.92 3.06 15.77
N PHE A 313 -11.02 3.21 16.52
CA PHE A 313 -12.09 2.22 16.67
C PHE A 313 -11.65 0.83 17.18
N GLU A 314 -10.51 0.76 17.87
CA GLU A 314 -9.96 -0.50 18.38
C GLU A 314 -10.25 -0.63 19.89
N GLY A 315 -10.83 -1.74 20.32
CA GLY A 315 -11.19 -1.96 21.74
C GLY A 315 -12.21 -0.98 22.35
N TRP A 316 -12.84 -0.11 21.55
CA TRP A 316 -13.70 0.96 22.07
C TRP A 316 -14.98 0.47 22.78
N PRO A 317 -15.66 -0.63 22.37
CA PRO A 317 -16.82 -1.15 23.10
C PRO A 317 -16.41 -1.69 24.48
N GLN A 318 -15.26 -2.34 24.60
CA GLN A 318 -14.73 -2.84 25.88
C GLN A 318 -14.46 -1.68 26.84
N LEU A 319 -13.91 -0.56 26.35
CA LEU A 319 -13.68 0.63 27.16
C LEU A 319 -15.01 1.34 27.53
N LEU A 320 -15.97 1.38 26.60
CA LEU A 320 -17.31 1.91 26.83
C LEU A 320 -18.04 1.12 27.92
N TYR A 321 -18.09 -0.22 27.84
CA TYR A 321 -18.79 -1.03 28.84
C TYR A 321 -18.16 -0.87 30.23
N LYS A 322 -16.82 -0.81 30.33
CA LYS A 322 -16.13 -0.50 31.60
C LYS A 322 -16.46 0.90 32.14
N ALA A 323 -16.73 1.87 31.26
CA ALA A 323 -17.20 3.20 31.67
C ALA A 323 -18.67 3.22 32.09
N ILE A 324 -19.53 2.44 31.44
CA ILE A 324 -20.95 2.26 31.82
C ILE A 324 -21.05 1.57 33.19
N ASP A 325 -20.25 0.53 33.40
CA ASP A 325 -20.25 -0.23 34.66
C ASP A 325 -19.47 0.48 35.79
N SER A 326 -18.90 1.66 35.53
CA SER A 326 -18.07 2.39 36.50
C SER A 326 -18.88 2.89 37.71
N ASN A 327 -18.32 2.71 38.92
CA ASN A 327 -19.00 3.05 40.16
C ASN A 327 -18.38 4.26 40.89
N GLU A 328 -17.96 4.09 42.14
CA GLU A 328 -17.25 5.08 42.94
C GLU A 328 -15.73 4.84 42.84
N GLU A 329 -14.94 5.81 43.31
CA GLU A 329 -13.48 5.70 43.31
C GLU A 329 -13.05 4.49 44.17
N ASP A 330 -12.09 3.71 43.67
CA ASP A 330 -11.54 2.49 44.27
C ASP A 330 -12.56 1.34 44.51
N THR A 331 -13.70 1.36 43.79
CA THR A 331 -14.72 0.29 43.83
C THR A 331 -14.87 -0.45 42.50
N GLY A 332 -15.32 -1.70 42.60
CA GLY A 332 -15.55 -2.59 41.45
C GLY A 332 -16.76 -2.21 40.59
N PRO A 333 -16.88 -2.81 39.40
CA PRO A 333 -17.92 -2.48 38.44
C PRO A 333 -19.32 -2.94 38.90
N ILE A 334 -20.33 -2.11 38.63
CA ILE A 334 -21.74 -2.42 38.81
C ILE A 334 -22.39 -2.43 37.43
N TYR A 335 -22.96 -3.58 37.03
CA TYR A 335 -23.55 -3.78 35.71
C TYR A 335 -24.63 -2.72 35.37
N ASN A 336 -24.45 -2.02 34.25
CA ASN A 336 -25.33 -0.96 33.75
C ASN A 336 -25.57 0.22 34.72
N ASN A 337 -24.60 0.56 35.57
CA ASN A 337 -24.73 1.65 36.54
C ASN A 337 -24.94 3.04 35.91
N ARG A 338 -24.11 3.40 34.92
CA ARG A 338 -23.99 4.75 34.35
C ARG A 338 -24.05 4.75 32.82
N VAL A 339 -25.17 4.27 32.27
CA VAL A 339 -25.37 4.14 30.80
C VAL A 339 -25.21 5.48 30.07
N GLU A 340 -25.46 6.61 30.74
CA GLU A 340 -25.25 7.96 30.22
C GLU A 340 -23.79 8.26 29.82
N MET A 341 -22.81 7.52 30.36
CA MET A 341 -21.40 7.66 29.99
C MET A 341 -21.14 7.29 28.52
N ALA A 342 -22.05 6.57 27.87
CA ALA A 342 -22.01 6.36 26.42
C ALA A 342 -22.01 7.66 25.61
N ILE A 343 -22.64 8.73 26.12
CA ILE A 343 -22.70 10.03 25.45
C ILE A 343 -21.29 10.62 25.29
N PHE A 344 -20.41 10.46 26.27
CA PHE A 344 -19.01 10.92 26.19
C PHE A 344 -18.26 10.25 25.03
N PHE A 345 -18.34 8.92 24.92
CA PHE A 345 -17.67 8.17 23.86
C PHE A 345 -18.27 8.45 22.48
N ILE A 346 -19.60 8.51 22.36
CA ILE A 346 -20.28 8.79 21.09
C ILE A 346 -19.93 10.20 20.57
N ILE A 347 -19.94 11.22 21.43
CA ILE A 347 -19.54 12.59 21.06
C ILE A 347 -18.06 12.62 20.66
N TYR A 348 -17.18 11.96 21.43
CA TYR A 348 -15.75 11.88 21.11
C TYR A 348 -15.50 11.21 19.74
N ILE A 349 -16.18 10.09 19.46
CA ILE A 349 -16.12 9.36 18.19
C ILE A 349 -16.56 10.25 17.02
N ILE A 350 -17.68 10.96 17.15
CA ILE A 350 -18.18 11.84 16.08
C ILE A 350 -17.18 12.98 15.84
N LEU A 351 -16.69 13.65 16.89
CA LEU A 351 -15.81 14.82 16.75
C LEU A 351 -14.39 14.48 16.29
N ILE A 352 -13.79 13.40 16.80
CA ILE A 352 -12.40 13.03 16.48
C ILE A 352 -12.36 12.01 15.34
N ALA A 353 -12.94 10.82 15.52
CA ALA A 353 -12.76 9.74 14.56
C ALA A 353 -13.45 10.03 13.22
N PHE A 354 -14.67 10.59 13.22
CA PHE A 354 -15.36 10.96 11.98
C PHE A 354 -14.90 12.31 11.42
N PHE A 355 -15.05 13.42 12.16
CA PHE A 355 -14.77 14.75 11.59
C PHE A 355 -13.27 14.99 11.33
N MET A 356 -12.34 14.65 12.25
CA MET A 356 -10.92 14.96 12.02
C MET A 356 -10.29 14.07 10.94
N MET A 357 -10.67 12.80 10.82
CA MET A 357 -10.19 11.94 9.74
C MET A 357 -10.66 12.45 8.37
N ASN A 358 -11.92 12.88 8.26
CA ASN A 358 -12.46 13.46 7.02
C ASN A 358 -11.81 14.81 6.66
N ILE A 359 -11.56 15.69 7.65
CA ILE A 359 -10.84 16.95 7.44
C ILE A 359 -9.39 16.68 6.98
N PHE A 360 -8.70 15.72 7.60
CA PHE A 360 -7.36 15.30 7.22
C PHE A 360 -7.31 14.79 5.77
N VAL A 361 -8.21 13.88 5.39
CA VAL A 361 -8.28 13.33 4.02
C VAL A 361 -8.60 14.44 3.01
N GLY A 362 -9.57 15.31 3.29
CA GLY A 362 -9.90 16.44 2.42
C GLY A 362 -8.72 17.40 2.22
N PHE A 363 -7.97 17.69 3.28
CA PHE A 363 -6.78 18.54 3.20
C PHE A 363 -5.63 17.87 2.40
N VAL A 364 -5.40 16.57 2.57
CA VAL A 364 -4.43 15.82 1.78
C VAL A 364 -4.80 15.83 0.30
N ILE A 365 -6.09 15.64 -0.04
CA ILE A 365 -6.55 15.71 -1.44
C ILE A 365 -6.32 17.09 -2.04
N VAL A 366 -6.72 18.17 -1.35
CA VAL A 366 -6.52 19.54 -1.84
C VAL A 366 -5.04 19.88 -2.01
N THR A 367 -4.19 19.53 -1.04
CA THR A 367 -2.74 19.79 -1.16
C THR A 367 -2.07 18.96 -2.24
N PHE A 368 -2.53 17.74 -2.50
CA PHE A 368 -2.03 16.90 -3.61
C PHE A 368 -2.50 17.40 -4.97
N GLN A 369 -3.75 17.89 -5.08
CA GLN A 369 -4.27 18.57 -6.27
C GLN A 369 -3.47 19.86 -6.55
N GLU A 370 -3.27 20.72 -5.55
CA GLU A 370 -2.50 21.96 -5.70
C GLU A 370 -1.05 21.69 -6.13
N GLN A 371 -0.38 20.69 -5.54
CA GLN A 371 0.96 20.28 -5.97
C GLN A 371 0.95 19.81 -7.43
N GLY A 372 0.01 18.94 -7.81
CA GLY A 372 -0.14 18.48 -9.19
C GLY A 372 -0.37 19.64 -10.17
N GLU A 373 -1.24 20.59 -9.84
CA GLU A 373 -1.50 21.77 -10.67
C GLU A 373 -0.28 22.71 -10.77
N THR A 374 0.48 22.89 -9.68
CA THR A 374 1.70 23.72 -9.72
C THR A 374 2.79 23.16 -10.64
N GLU A 375 2.86 21.85 -10.85
CA GLU A 375 3.79 21.24 -11.82
C GLU A 375 3.42 21.58 -13.28
N TYR A 376 2.14 21.87 -13.55
CA TYR A 376 1.65 22.20 -14.89
C TYR A 376 1.45 23.71 -15.16
N LYS A 377 1.71 24.58 -14.19
CA LYS A 377 1.63 26.04 -14.39
C LYS A 377 2.59 26.51 -15.50
N ASN A 378 2.17 27.53 -16.25
CA ASN A 378 2.90 28.15 -17.37
C ASN A 378 3.02 27.30 -18.64
N CYS A 379 2.09 26.38 -18.91
CA CYS A 379 1.95 25.74 -20.22
C CYS A 379 0.86 26.42 -21.04
N GLU A 380 1.10 26.60 -22.35
CA GLU A 380 0.11 27.18 -23.30
C GLU A 380 -1.09 26.25 -23.56
N LEU A 381 -0.90 24.94 -23.41
CA LEU A 381 -1.94 23.92 -23.63
C LEU A 381 -2.53 23.42 -22.31
N ASP A 382 -3.86 23.29 -22.29
CA ASP A 382 -4.60 22.69 -21.18
C ASP A 382 -4.32 21.17 -21.03
N LYS A 383 -4.88 20.56 -19.97
CA LYS A 383 -4.69 19.13 -19.69
C LYS A 383 -5.29 18.22 -20.76
N ASN A 384 -6.47 18.55 -21.28
CA ASN A 384 -7.21 17.76 -22.26
C ASN A 384 -6.56 17.87 -23.65
N GLN A 385 -6.24 19.09 -24.09
CA GLN A 385 -5.48 19.38 -25.30
C GLN A 385 -4.14 18.63 -25.30
N ARG A 386 -3.40 18.66 -24.18
CA ARG A 386 -2.15 17.90 -24.04
C ARG A 386 -2.37 16.39 -24.15
N GLN A 387 -3.43 15.86 -23.56
CA GLN A 387 -3.78 14.44 -23.69
C GLN A 387 -4.14 14.07 -25.14
N CYS A 388 -4.92 14.90 -25.84
CA CYS A 388 -5.27 14.71 -27.25
C CYS A 388 -4.04 14.77 -28.16
N VAL A 389 -3.19 15.81 -28.02
CA VAL A 389 -1.95 15.96 -28.78
C VAL A 389 -0.98 14.82 -28.48
N GLN A 390 -0.83 14.42 -27.21
CA GLN A 390 0.00 13.28 -26.83
C GLN A 390 -0.54 11.97 -27.42
N TYR A 391 -1.86 11.77 -27.43
CA TYR A 391 -2.48 10.60 -28.06
C TYR A 391 -2.23 10.59 -29.57
N ALA A 392 -2.53 11.68 -30.28
CA ALA A 392 -2.29 11.80 -31.71
C ALA A 392 -0.82 11.56 -32.10
N LEU A 393 0.14 12.08 -31.32
CA LEU A 393 1.58 11.91 -31.56
C LEU A 393 2.14 10.54 -31.13
N LYS A 394 1.52 9.84 -30.16
CA LYS A 394 1.98 8.53 -29.67
C LYS A 394 1.17 7.35 -30.24
N ALA A 395 0.04 7.59 -30.90
CA ALA A 395 -0.81 6.58 -31.51
C ALA A 395 -0.04 5.72 -32.54
N ARG A 396 -0.39 4.44 -32.59
CA ARG A 396 0.17 3.46 -33.54
C ARG A 396 -0.96 2.60 -34.06
N PRO A 397 -0.92 2.13 -35.32
CA PRO A 397 -1.96 1.29 -35.87
C PRO A 397 -2.08 -0.01 -35.07
N LEU A 398 -3.32 -0.38 -34.75
CA LEU A 398 -3.65 -1.66 -34.10
C LEU A 398 -3.43 -2.82 -35.08
N ARG A 399 -3.03 -3.97 -34.57
CA ARG A 399 -2.82 -5.19 -35.36
C ARG A 399 -4.11 -6.00 -35.47
N CYS A 400 -4.96 -5.67 -36.42
CA CYS A 400 -6.05 -6.58 -36.81
C CYS A 400 -5.49 -7.72 -37.69
N TYR A 401 -5.69 -8.98 -37.28
CA TYR A 401 -5.33 -10.14 -38.10
C TYR A 401 -6.57 -10.65 -38.85
N ILE A 402 -6.53 -10.54 -40.18
CA ILE A 402 -7.55 -11.09 -41.08
C ILE A 402 -6.90 -12.22 -41.91
N PRO A 403 -7.43 -13.45 -41.88
CA PRO A 403 -6.87 -14.57 -42.64
C PRO A 403 -7.19 -14.49 -44.13
N LYS A 404 -6.27 -14.97 -44.98
CA LYS A 404 -6.43 -14.99 -46.45
C LYS A 404 -7.08 -16.26 -47.00
N ASN A 405 -7.02 -17.38 -46.27
CA ASN A 405 -7.53 -18.67 -46.75
C ASN A 405 -9.04 -18.76 -46.47
N PRO A 406 -9.89 -19.17 -47.43
CA PRO A 406 -11.34 -19.14 -47.25
C PRO A 406 -11.84 -20.03 -46.10
N TYR A 407 -11.28 -21.24 -45.95
CA TYR A 407 -11.61 -22.14 -44.82
C TYR A 407 -11.19 -21.55 -43.47
N GLN A 408 -10.04 -20.86 -43.41
CA GLN A 408 -9.58 -20.19 -42.19
C GLN A 408 -10.45 -18.96 -41.88
N TYR A 409 -10.89 -18.24 -42.92
CA TYR A 409 -11.80 -17.10 -42.81
C TYR A 409 -13.18 -17.50 -42.30
N GLN A 410 -13.71 -18.67 -42.68
CA GLN A 410 -14.96 -19.20 -42.11
C GLN A 410 -14.85 -19.44 -40.60
N VAL A 411 -13.77 -20.08 -40.13
CA VAL A 411 -13.54 -20.29 -38.69
C VAL A 411 -13.34 -18.96 -37.96
N TRP A 412 -12.54 -18.07 -38.53
CA TRP A 412 -12.31 -16.72 -38.00
C TRP A 412 -13.61 -15.93 -37.85
N TYR A 413 -14.46 -15.91 -38.88
CA TYR A 413 -15.74 -15.22 -38.87
C TYR A 413 -16.69 -15.72 -37.78
N VAL A 414 -16.68 -17.03 -37.48
CA VAL A 414 -17.44 -17.59 -36.35
C VAL A 414 -16.84 -17.16 -35.01
N VAL A 415 -15.52 -17.31 -34.84
CA VAL A 415 -14.82 -16.98 -33.58
C VAL A 415 -14.88 -15.49 -33.24
N THR A 416 -14.89 -14.60 -34.24
CA THR A 416 -15.04 -13.14 -34.06
C THR A 416 -16.50 -12.68 -34.13
N SER A 417 -17.48 -13.58 -34.12
CA SER A 417 -18.90 -13.19 -34.09
C SER A 417 -19.37 -12.98 -32.67
N SER A 418 -20.19 -11.96 -32.42
CA SER A 418 -20.75 -11.69 -31.09
C SER A 418 -21.57 -12.87 -30.54
N TYR A 419 -22.16 -13.71 -31.41
CA TYR A 419 -22.84 -14.94 -30.99
C TYR A 419 -21.90 -15.93 -30.29
N PHE A 420 -20.65 -16.04 -30.74
CA PHE A 420 -19.63 -16.87 -30.11
C PHE A 420 -19.18 -16.26 -28.78
N GLU A 421 -18.99 -14.94 -28.72
CA GLU A 421 -18.65 -14.21 -27.49
C GLU A 421 -19.74 -14.37 -26.41
N TYR A 422 -21.02 -14.16 -26.75
CA TYR A 422 -22.14 -14.36 -25.82
C TYR A 422 -22.27 -15.82 -25.35
N LEU A 423 -22.00 -16.81 -26.23
CA LEU A 423 -21.99 -18.22 -25.85
C LEU A 423 -20.88 -18.51 -24.83
N MET A 424 -19.65 -18.06 -25.08
CA MET A 424 -18.54 -18.27 -24.15
C MET A 424 -18.76 -17.55 -22.82
N PHE A 425 -19.30 -16.33 -22.84
CA PHE A 425 -19.67 -15.60 -21.63
C PHE A 425 -20.73 -16.35 -20.80
N ALA A 426 -21.79 -16.86 -21.45
CA ALA A 426 -22.81 -17.66 -20.76
C ALA A 426 -22.26 -18.95 -20.15
N LEU A 427 -21.29 -19.61 -20.81
CA LEU A 427 -20.61 -20.79 -20.30
C LEU A 427 -19.72 -20.48 -19.09
N ILE A 428 -18.99 -19.35 -19.11
CA ILE A 428 -18.21 -18.87 -17.95
C ILE A 428 -19.13 -18.59 -16.75
N MET A 429 -20.28 -17.96 -16.98
CA MET A 429 -21.28 -17.72 -15.94
C MET A 429 -21.86 -19.03 -15.38
N LEU A 430 -22.18 -20.02 -16.23
CA LEU A 430 -22.69 -21.32 -15.78
C LEU A 430 -21.62 -22.10 -14.99
N ASN A 431 -20.36 -22.05 -15.42
CA ASN A 431 -19.24 -22.63 -14.67
C ASN A 431 -19.05 -21.96 -13.30
N THR A 432 -19.19 -20.64 -13.23
CA THR A 432 -19.11 -19.88 -11.97
C THR A 432 -20.25 -20.25 -11.01
N ILE A 433 -21.45 -20.48 -11.54
CA ILE A 433 -22.58 -21.02 -10.75
C ILE A 433 -22.27 -22.44 -10.27
N CYS A 434 -21.73 -23.31 -11.12
CA CYS A 434 -21.35 -24.68 -10.77
C CYS A 434 -20.35 -24.72 -9.61
N LEU A 435 -19.28 -23.93 -9.69
CA LEU A 435 -18.30 -23.78 -8.60
C LEU A 435 -18.96 -23.21 -7.32
N GLY A 436 -19.89 -22.27 -7.45
CA GLY A 436 -20.63 -21.69 -6.34
C GLY A 436 -21.69 -22.59 -5.68
N MET A 437 -22.02 -23.75 -6.26
CA MET A 437 -22.98 -24.71 -5.69
C MET A 437 -22.34 -25.74 -4.74
N GLN A 438 -21.00 -25.83 -4.71
CA GLN A 438 -20.27 -26.76 -3.86
C GLN A 438 -20.44 -26.39 -2.38
N HIS A 439 -20.73 -27.38 -1.52
CA HIS A 439 -20.90 -27.17 -0.09
C HIS A 439 -20.43 -28.36 0.76
N TYR A 440 -20.10 -28.10 2.03
CA TYR A 440 -19.67 -29.11 2.99
C TYR A 440 -20.81 -30.09 3.30
N ASN A 441 -20.49 -31.39 3.39
CA ASN A 441 -21.44 -32.50 3.55
C ASN A 441 -22.52 -32.58 2.43
N GLN A 442 -22.18 -32.19 1.19
CA GLN A 442 -23.02 -32.47 0.03
C GLN A 442 -23.07 -33.97 -0.31
N SER A 443 -24.10 -34.41 -1.00
CA SER A 443 -24.28 -35.82 -1.37
C SER A 443 -23.26 -36.29 -2.41
N ASP A 444 -22.96 -37.60 -2.43
CA ASP A 444 -22.07 -38.20 -3.43
C ASP A 444 -22.53 -37.94 -4.87
N GLN A 445 -23.85 -37.86 -5.08
CA GLN A 445 -24.44 -37.46 -6.36
C GLN A 445 -24.03 -36.03 -6.76
N MET A 446 -23.99 -35.09 -5.82
CA MET A 446 -23.57 -33.71 -6.08
C MET A 446 -22.06 -33.63 -6.38
N ASN A 447 -21.24 -34.42 -5.67
CA ASN A 447 -19.81 -34.56 -5.97
C ASN A 447 -19.61 -35.04 -7.43
N HIS A 448 -20.21 -36.19 -7.79
CA HIS A 448 -20.11 -36.73 -9.15
C HIS A 448 -20.64 -35.79 -10.24
N ILE A 449 -21.72 -35.04 -9.99
CA ILE A 449 -22.23 -34.05 -10.94
C ILE A 449 -21.22 -32.91 -11.12
N SER A 450 -20.60 -32.43 -10.04
CA SER A 450 -19.56 -31.40 -10.11
C SER A 450 -18.35 -31.86 -10.93
N ASP A 451 -17.89 -33.09 -10.73
CA ASP A 451 -16.73 -33.63 -11.47
C ASP A 451 -17.03 -33.74 -12.98
N ILE A 452 -18.20 -34.27 -13.33
CA ILE A 452 -18.66 -34.39 -14.72
C ILE A 452 -18.75 -33.00 -15.38
N LEU A 453 -19.27 -31.99 -14.66
CA LEU A 453 -19.37 -30.62 -15.18
C LEU A 453 -18.00 -29.97 -15.34
N ASN A 454 -17.07 -30.15 -14.40
CA ASN A 454 -15.69 -29.64 -14.49
C ASN A 454 -14.95 -30.19 -15.72
N VAL A 455 -15.09 -31.50 -15.99
CA VAL A 455 -14.55 -32.14 -17.21
C VAL A 455 -15.23 -31.59 -18.46
N ALA A 456 -16.57 -31.46 -18.47
CA ALA A 456 -17.32 -30.96 -19.61
C ALA A 456 -16.94 -29.50 -19.96
N PHE A 457 -16.84 -28.61 -18.97
CA PHE A 457 -16.38 -27.23 -19.17
C PHE A 457 -14.94 -27.17 -19.68
N THR A 458 -14.04 -27.99 -19.13
CA THR A 458 -12.64 -28.08 -19.60
C THR A 458 -12.57 -28.45 -21.08
N ILE A 459 -13.39 -29.42 -21.54
CA ILE A 459 -13.48 -29.78 -22.96
C ILE A 459 -14.01 -28.60 -23.79
N ILE A 460 -15.06 -27.91 -23.34
CA ILE A 460 -15.66 -26.78 -24.06
C ILE A 460 -14.67 -25.62 -24.23
N PHE A 461 -13.97 -25.20 -23.18
CA PHE A 461 -12.94 -24.16 -23.25
C PHE A 461 -11.70 -24.61 -24.06
N THR A 462 -11.38 -25.91 -24.05
CA THR A 462 -10.34 -26.47 -24.94
C THR A 462 -10.73 -26.36 -26.41
N LEU A 463 -12.00 -26.65 -26.75
CA LEU A 463 -12.50 -26.51 -28.12
C LEU A 463 -12.51 -25.05 -28.58
N GLU A 464 -12.91 -24.11 -27.73
CA GLU A 464 -12.76 -22.67 -27.97
C GLU A 464 -11.29 -22.31 -28.29
N MET A 465 -10.35 -22.70 -27.43
CA MET A 465 -8.92 -22.45 -27.61
C MET A 465 -8.41 -23.00 -28.95
N VAL A 466 -8.80 -24.21 -29.33
CA VAL A 466 -8.45 -24.82 -30.61
C VAL A 466 -9.03 -24.04 -31.79
N LEU A 467 -10.29 -23.60 -31.72
CA LEU A 467 -10.91 -22.77 -32.76
C LEU A 467 -10.22 -21.40 -32.90
N LYS A 468 -9.92 -20.73 -31.79
CA LYS A 468 -9.13 -19.48 -31.75
C LYS A 468 -7.73 -19.69 -32.36
N LEU A 469 -7.03 -20.78 -32.02
CA LEU A 469 -5.72 -21.12 -32.59
C LEU A 469 -5.76 -21.37 -34.11
N ILE A 470 -6.82 -22.00 -34.62
CA ILE A 470 -7.04 -22.21 -36.07
C ILE A 470 -7.35 -20.88 -36.77
N ALA A 471 -8.23 -20.06 -36.18
CA ALA A 471 -8.64 -18.75 -36.70
C ALA A 471 -7.45 -17.79 -36.84
N PHE A 472 -6.70 -17.55 -35.76
CA PHE A 472 -5.66 -16.52 -35.70
C PHE A 472 -4.24 -17.02 -36.06
N LYS A 473 -4.03 -18.35 -36.11
CA LYS A 473 -2.73 -19.02 -36.06
C LYS A 473 -1.98 -18.74 -34.74
N PRO A 474 -1.00 -19.57 -34.33
CA PRO A 474 -0.24 -19.34 -33.09
C PRO A 474 0.36 -17.94 -32.97
N ARG A 475 0.83 -17.34 -34.09
CA ARG A 475 1.40 -15.98 -34.11
C ARG A 475 0.37 -14.87 -33.89
N GLY A 476 -0.89 -15.06 -34.29
CA GLY A 476 -1.97 -14.10 -34.03
C GLY A 476 -2.51 -14.29 -32.62
N TYR A 477 -2.78 -15.54 -32.24
CA TYR A 477 -3.32 -15.94 -30.94
C TYR A 477 -2.44 -15.48 -29.77
N PHE A 478 -1.15 -15.87 -29.74
CA PHE A 478 -0.20 -15.42 -28.70
C PHE A 478 0.24 -13.95 -28.85
N GLY A 479 -0.34 -13.20 -29.80
CA GLY A 479 -0.16 -11.76 -29.94
C GLY A 479 -1.06 -10.94 -29.01
N ASP A 480 -2.12 -11.55 -28.48
CA ASP A 480 -3.10 -10.94 -27.59
C ASP A 480 -2.92 -11.46 -26.15
N PRO A 481 -2.69 -10.59 -25.14
CA PRO A 481 -2.55 -10.99 -23.75
C PRO A 481 -3.71 -11.81 -23.18
N TRP A 482 -4.95 -11.57 -23.64
CA TRP A 482 -6.12 -12.31 -23.12
C TRP A 482 -6.14 -13.76 -23.63
N ASN A 483 -5.82 -13.97 -24.90
CA ASN A 483 -5.64 -15.31 -25.46
C ASN A 483 -4.47 -16.07 -24.79
N VAL A 484 -3.41 -15.37 -24.36
CA VAL A 484 -2.32 -15.98 -23.54
C VAL A 484 -2.83 -16.42 -22.17
N PHE A 485 -3.73 -15.66 -21.56
CA PHE A 485 -4.39 -16.01 -20.29
C PHE A 485 -5.33 -17.21 -20.45
N ASP A 486 -6.23 -17.19 -21.45
CA ASP A 486 -7.12 -18.32 -21.78
C ASP A 486 -6.34 -19.63 -21.93
N PHE A 487 -5.23 -19.59 -22.68
CA PHE A 487 -4.34 -20.73 -22.88
C PHE A 487 -3.79 -21.29 -21.54
N LEU A 488 -3.38 -20.41 -20.62
CA LEU A 488 -2.87 -20.82 -19.31
C LEU A 488 -3.97 -21.48 -18.47
N ILE A 489 -5.19 -20.92 -18.49
CA ILE A 489 -6.34 -21.49 -17.78
C ILE A 489 -6.71 -22.86 -18.34
N VAL A 490 -6.79 -23.01 -19.67
CA VAL A 490 -7.13 -24.29 -20.33
C VAL A 490 -6.05 -25.36 -20.07
N ILE A 491 -4.76 -25.02 -20.13
CA ILE A 491 -3.70 -25.98 -19.78
C ILE A 491 -3.76 -26.34 -18.28
N GLY A 492 -4.06 -25.37 -17.41
CA GLY A 492 -4.26 -25.60 -15.99
C GLY A 492 -5.41 -26.56 -15.69
N SER A 493 -6.58 -26.37 -16.30
CA SER A 493 -7.74 -27.23 -16.07
C SER A 493 -7.60 -28.62 -16.70
N ILE A 494 -6.89 -28.76 -17.84
CA ILE A 494 -6.52 -30.07 -18.38
C ILE A 494 -5.61 -30.83 -17.40
N ILE A 495 -4.64 -30.14 -16.77
CA ILE A 495 -3.76 -30.77 -15.76
C ILE A 495 -4.56 -31.17 -14.52
N ASP A 496 -5.46 -30.32 -14.04
CA ASP A 496 -6.33 -30.59 -12.89
C ASP A 496 -7.21 -31.85 -13.11
N VAL A 497 -7.87 -31.93 -14.27
CA VAL A 497 -8.66 -33.11 -14.68
C VAL A 497 -7.80 -34.37 -14.81
N ILE A 498 -6.56 -34.26 -15.31
CA ILE A 498 -5.65 -35.42 -15.39
C ILE A 498 -5.21 -35.87 -13.98
N LEU A 499 -4.99 -34.94 -13.05
CA LEU A 499 -4.60 -35.28 -11.68
C LEU A 499 -5.73 -35.94 -10.89
N SER A 500 -6.97 -35.46 -11.02
CA SER A 500 -8.12 -36.09 -10.34
C SER A 500 -8.40 -37.51 -10.85
N GLU A 501 -8.31 -37.75 -12.17
CA GLU A 501 -8.38 -39.10 -12.76
C GLU A 501 -7.22 -40.00 -12.27
N ILE A 502 -6.01 -39.45 -12.11
CA ILE A 502 -4.86 -40.18 -11.56
C ILE A 502 -5.13 -40.59 -10.10
N ASP A 503 -5.62 -39.70 -9.25
CA ASP A 503 -5.89 -39.98 -7.83
C ASP A 503 -7.00 -41.04 -7.67
N VAL A 504 -8.06 -40.96 -8.49
CA VAL A 504 -9.10 -42.01 -8.57
C VAL A 504 -8.49 -43.35 -9.00
N SER A 505 -7.63 -43.35 -10.03
CA SER A 505 -7.02 -44.58 -10.56
C SER A 505 -6.03 -45.25 -9.59
N MET A 506 -5.35 -44.47 -8.74
CA MET A 506 -4.39 -44.98 -7.75
C MET A 506 -5.04 -45.39 -6.43
N GLY A 507 -6.34 -45.10 -6.22
CA GLY A 507 -7.10 -45.62 -5.09
C GLY A 507 -6.70 -45.04 -3.73
N TRP A 508 -6.25 -43.79 -3.66
CA TRP A 508 -5.87 -43.10 -2.41
C TRP A 508 -7.07 -42.53 -1.65
N ALA A 509 -8.29 -42.98 -1.95
CA ALA A 509 -9.45 -42.72 -1.10
C ALA A 509 -9.29 -43.49 0.22
N GLU A 510 -8.95 -42.77 1.30
CA GLU A 510 -9.00 -43.32 2.65
C GLU A 510 -10.39 -43.94 2.93
N PRO A 511 -10.47 -45.11 3.59
CA PRO A 511 -11.75 -45.67 3.95
C PRO A 511 -12.43 -44.75 4.96
N SER A 512 -13.63 -44.29 4.61
CA SER A 512 -14.49 -43.52 5.51
C SER A 512 -14.74 -44.31 6.80
N LEU A 513 -14.15 -43.83 7.90
CA LEU A 513 -14.51 -44.23 9.26
C LEU A 513 -15.96 -43.78 9.50
N GLY A 514 -16.86 -44.74 9.66
CA GLY A 514 -18.30 -44.53 9.92
C GLY A 514 -18.66 -44.48 11.40
#